data_AF-A0A9E5KVH1-F1
#
_entry.id   AF-A0A9E5KVH1-F1
#
_cell.length_a   1.000
_cell.length_b   1.000
_cell.length_c   1.000
_cell.angle_alpha   90.00
_cell.angle_beta   90.00
_cell.angle_gamma   90.00
#
_symmetry.space_group_name_H-M   'P 1'
#
loop_
_entity.id
_entity.type
_entity.pdbx_description
1 polymer ?
#
loop_
_entity_poly.entity_id
_entity_poly.type
_entity_poly.pdbx_seq_one_letter_code
_entity_poly.pdbx_strand_id
1 'polypeptide(L)'
;YGAWSGTYTIGGGFGRREFDYKNGAFDFSVLKPYAEMVKQLRDDNSLFPGAEGLDNDTARAQFAEGNVGMMFAVSWDVAVFNDQFPVKIAMGITEVPVPEAIGFKYKSELVSEGEWWLGSGIPAAKKDAVWEVYKWLNSDKIVTLKYEAAKNIPVNPTIAARANKPDVMGFAEFSDVKNNTVYPVVPSVSVEGDTYDILFYRAVSGQFSIDEAVRRSNEAYNAALQRAITDKEIDINDFKIPDYSPALAK
;
A
#
# COMPACT_ATOMS: atom_id res chain seq x y z
N TYR A 1 -3.67 8.98 -8.11
CA TYR A 1 -2.74 8.44 -7.10
C TYR A 1 -2.16 9.64 -6.36
N GLY A 2 -2.91 10.15 -5.37
CA GLY A 2 -2.50 11.31 -4.58
C GLY A 2 -1.59 10.92 -3.42
N ALA A 3 -1.10 11.92 -2.68
CA ALA A 3 -0.14 11.89 -1.56
C ALA A 3 -0.39 10.86 -0.43
N TRP A 4 -1.41 10.01 -0.54
CA TRP A 4 -1.85 9.03 0.46
C TRP A 4 -1.89 7.60 -0.06
N SER A 5 -1.33 7.28 -1.24
CA SER A 5 -1.07 5.87 -1.61
C SER A 5 -0.16 5.14 -0.62
N GLY A 6 0.52 5.86 0.29
CA GLY A 6 1.25 5.31 1.42
C GLY A 6 0.36 4.72 2.54
N THR A 7 -0.96 4.90 2.53
CA THR A 7 -1.84 4.30 3.55
C THR A 7 -1.75 2.77 3.57
N TYR A 8 -1.58 2.13 2.40
CA TYR A 8 -1.26 0.71 2.28
C TYR A 8 0.07 0.34 2.95
N THR A 9 1.10 1.16 2.76
CA THR A 9 2.44 0.88 3.29
C THR A 9 2.50 1.09 4.81
N ILE A 10 1.67 1.98 5.35
CA ILE A 10 1.80 2.51 6.71
C ILE A 10 0.79 1.89 7.68
N GLY A 11 -0.45 1.60 7.24
CA GLY A 11 -1.42 0.87 8.07
C GLY A 11 -0.85 -0.47 8.56
N GLY A 12 -0.10 -1.17 7.69
CA GLY A 12 0.63 -2.36 8.10
C GLY A 12 1.69 -2.12 9.18
N GLY A 13 2.38 -0.97 9.18
CA GLY A 13 3.33 -0.60 10.24
C GLY A 13 2.68 -0.41 11.62
N PHE A 14 1.36 -0.17 11.67
CA PHE A 14 0.56 0.01 12.89
C PHE A 14 -0.26 -1.21 13.29
N GLY A 15 -0.07 -2.34 12.58
CA GLY A 15 -0.73 -3.59 12.93
C GLY A 15 -2.18 -3.68 12.49
N ARG A 16 -2.68 -2.75 11.68
CA ARG A 16 -3.93 -2.90 10.92
C ARG A 16 -4.12 -1.72 9.97
N ARG A 17 -4.92 -1.96 8.95
CA ARG A 17 -5.54 -0.89 8.16
C ARG A 17 -6.62 -0.15 8.96
N GLU A 18 -7.40 0.69 8.30
CA GLU A 18 -8.50 1.51 8.86
C GLU A 18 -9.70 0.72 9.42
N PHE A 19 -9.59 -0.61 9.59
CA PHE A 19 -10.67 -1.46 10.07
C PHE A 19 -10.29 -2.19 11.34
N ASP A 20 -11.14 -2.09 12.36
CA ASP A 20 -11.08 -2.92 13.55
C ASP A 20 -11.67 -4.29 13.24
N TYR A 21 -10.82 -5.24 12.87
CA TYR A 21 -11.25 -6.61 12.57
C TYR A 21 -11.89 -7.31 13.78
N LYS A 22 -11.56 -6.93 15.01
CA LYS A 22 -12.15 -7.56 16.20
C LYS A 22 -13.60 -7.12 16.38
N ASN A 23 -13.84 -5.82 16.26
CA ASN A 23 -15.16 -5.25 16.49
C ASN A 23 -16.05 -5.23 15.22
N GLY A 24 -15.44 -5.29 14.04
CA GLY A 24 -16.14 -5.22 12.76
C GLY A 24 -16.59 -3.80 12.42
N ALA A 25 -15.71 -2.81 12.62
CA ALA A 25 -16.02 -1.40 12.38
C ALA A 25 -14.81 -0.65 11.81
N PHE A 26 -15.07 0.38 11.02
CA PHE A 26 -14.00 1.30 10.61
C PHE A 26 -13.51 2.12 11.80
N ASP A 27 -12.21 2.25 11.93
CA ASP A 27 -11.55 3.08 12.93
C ASP A 27 -10.29 3.73 12.35
N PHE A 28 -10.46 4.97 11.92
CA PHE A 28 -9.43 5.80 11.31
C PHE A 28 -8.45 6.42 12.32
N SER A 29 -8.65 6.22 13.63
CA SER A 29 -7.70 6.70 14.63
C SER A 29 -6.30 6.10 14.46
N VAL A 30 -6.20 4.92 13.84
CA VAL A 30 -4.92 4.28 13.48
C VAL A 30 -4.05 5.16 12.56
N LEU A 31 -4.65 6.05 11.76
CA LEU A 31 -3.92 6.93 10.85
C LEU A 31 -3.45 8.23 11.52
N LYS A 32 -3.92 8.54 12.73
CA LYS A 32 -3.61 9.80 13.42
C LYS A 32 -2.11 10.02 13.62
N PRO A 33 -1.31 9.05 14.14
CA PRO A 33 0.13 9.26 14.32
C PRO A 33 0.85 9.57 13.01
N TYR A 34 0.44 8.96 11.91
CA TYR A 34 1.00 9.25 10.60
C TYR A 34 0.63 10.64 10.11
N ALA A 35 -0.64 11.03 10.24
CA ALA A 35 -1.07 12.38 9.89
C ALA A 35 -0.33 13.45 10.70
N GLU A 36 -0.07 13.21 11.99
CA GLU A 36 0.72 14.09 12.84
C GLU A 36 2.18 14.18 12.37
N MET A 37 2.78 13.06 11.98
CA MET A 37 4.13 13.03 11.39
C MET A 37 4.20 13.84 10.08
N VAL A 38 3.26 13.64 9.15
CA VAL A 38 3.24 14.40 7.88
C VAL A 38 3.02 15.89 8.15
N LYS A 39 2.14 16.22 9.10
CA LYS A 39 1.92 17.60 9.53
C LYS A 39 3.19 18.23 10.09
N GLN A 40 3.96 17.50 10.90
CA GLN A 40 5.24 17.95 11.42
C GLN A 40 6.25 18.21 10.29
N LEU A 41 6.42 17.25 9.38
CA LEU A 41 7.33 17.39 8.22
C LEU A 41 6.97 18.59 7.33
N ARG A 42 5.68 18.92 7.24
CA ARG A 42 5.23 20.12 6.54
C ARG A 42 5.57 21.37 7.33
N ASP A 43 5.23 21.41 8.61
CA ASP A 43 5.36 22.58 9.47
C ASP A 43 6.84 22.97 9.69
N ASP A 44 7.77 22.01 9.64
CA ASP A 44 9.21 22.24 9.73
C ASP A 44 9.92 22.41 8.37
N ASN A 45 9.18 22.40 7.25
CA ASN A 45 9.67 22.49 5.88
C ASN A 45 10.59 21.32 5.45
N SER A 46 10.42 20.13 6.04
CA SER A 46 11.11 18.90 5.60
C SER A 46 10.49 18.27 4.36
N LEU A 47 9.25 18.60 4.01
CA LEU A 47 8.64 18.17 2.74
C LEU A 47 9.26 18.91 1.55
N PHE A 48 9.36 18.22 0.41
CA PHE A 48 9.80 18.83 -0.84
C PHE A 48 8.91 20.04 -1.18
N PRO A 49 9.48 21.19 -1.60
CA PRO A 49 8.67 22.37 -1.97
C PRO A 49 7.68 22.05 -3.09
N GLY A 50 6.38 22.24 -2.83
CA GLY A 50 5.33 21.90 -3.79
C GLY A 50 4.96 20.42 -3.82
N ALA A 51 5.33 19.62 -2.80
CA ALA A 51 5.01 18.21 -2.67
C ALA A 51 3.50 17.90 -2.86
N GLU A 52 2.63 18.84 -2.51
CA GLU A 52 1.17 18.74 -2.69
C GLU A 52 0.72 18.64 -4.15
N GLY A 53 1.55 19.09 -5.10
CA GLY A 53 1.27 19.05 -6.53
C GLY A 53 2.01 17.93 -7.28
N LEU A 54 2.84 17.15 -6.59
CA LEU A 54 3.62 16.08 -7.23
C LEU A 54 2.74 14.85 -7.47
N ASP A 55 2.77 14.34 -8.70
CA ASP A 55 2.40 12.96 -8.98
C ASP A 55 3.58 12.01 -8.73
N ASN A 56 3.33 10.71 -8.88
CA ASN A 56 4.31 9.68 -8.56
C ASN A 56 5.55 9.76 -9.46
N ASP A 57 5.38 10.03 -10.76
CA ASP A 57 6.50 10.09 -11.70
C ASP A 57 7.36 11.33 -11.47
N THR A 58 6.73 12.47 -11.19
CA THR A 58 7.46 13.70 -10.83
C THR A 58 8.21 13.51 -9.52
N ALA A 59 7.61 12.88 -8.50
CA ALA A 59 8.28 12.58 -7.23
C ALA A 59 9.50 11.66 -7.42
N ARG A 60 9.34 10.58 -8.21
CA ARG A 60 10.45 9.66 -8.55
C ARG A 60 11.56 10.37 -9.32
N ALA A 61 11.22 11.23 -10.28
CA ALA A 61 12.22 12.01 -11.01
C ALA A 61 13.02 12.94 -10.08
N GLN A 62 12.35 13.63 -9.14
CA GLN A 62 13.03 14.49 -8.16
C GLN A 62 13.94 13.70 -7.23
N PHE A 63 13.52 12.50 -6.79
CA PHE A 63 14.36 11.60 -6.01
C PHE A 63 15.58 11.11 -6.80
N ALA A 64 15.39 10.70 -8.06
CA ALA A 64 16.46 10.22 -8.92
C ALA A 64 17.54 11.28 -9.20
N GLU A 65 17.15 12.55 -9.28
CA GLU A 65 18.07 13.68 -9.41
C GLU A 65 18.78 14.05 -8.10
N GLY A 66 18.38 13.47 -6.95
CA GLY A 66 18.97 13.75 -5.64
C GLY A 66 18.39 14.95 -4.91
N ASN A 67 17.24 15.48 -5.35
CA ASN A 67 16.57 16.62 -4.70
C ASN A 67 15.71 16.20 -3.50
N VAL A 68 15.44 14.91 -3.34
CA VAL A 68 14.66 14.32 -2.24
C VAL A 68 15.52 13.30 -1.52
N GLY A 69 15.70 13.44 -0.20
CA GLY A 69 16.53 12.53 0.59
C GLY A 69 15.86 11.19 0.91
N MET A 70 14.54 11.17 1.08
CA MET A 70 13.75 9.97 1.37
C MET A 70 12.38 10.08 0.70
N MET A 71 11.88 8.96 0.18
CA MET A 71 10.51 8.84 -0.31
C MET A 71 9.94 7.47 0.04
N PHE A 72 8.61 7.39 0.14
CA PHE A 72 7.94 6.10 0.18
C PHE A 72 8.03 5.43 -1.19
N ALA A 73 8.38 4.15 -1.19
CA ALA A 73 8.53 3.35 -2.39
C ALA A 73 7.90 1.96 -2.20
N VAL A 74 7.62 1.33 -3.32
CA VAL A 74 7.05 -0.01 -3.45
C VAL A 74 7.92 -0.83 -4.41
N SER A 75 7.78 -2.16 -4.39
CA SER A 75 8.74 -3.06 -5.05
C SER A 75 8.94 -2.80 -6.54
N TRP A 76 7.90 -2.35 -7.26
CA TRP A 76 8.01 -2.02 -8.69
C TRP A 76 8.77 -0.72 -8.97
N ASP A 77 8.98 0.15 -7.97
CA ASP A 77 9.80 1.36 -8.14
C ASP A 77 11.26 1.03 -8.45
N VAL A 78 11.75 -0.15 -8.06
CA VAL A 78 13.08 -0.63 -8.45
C VAL A 78 13.24 -0.64 -9.96
N ALA A 79 12.26 -1.18 -10.68
CA ALA A 79 12.28 -1.17 -12.13
C ALA A 79 12.23 0.25 -12.71
N VAL A 80 11.46 1.15 -12.08
CA VAL A 80 11.31 2.54 -12.52
C VAL A 80 12.62 3.32 -12.33
N PHE A 81 13.28 3.16 -11.18
CA PHE A 81 14.55 3.83 -10.88
C PHE A 81 15.76 3.30 -11.64
N ASN A 82 15.66 2.12 -12.24
CA ASN A 82 16.73 1.56 -13.07
C ASN A 82 16.48 1.80 -14.57
N ASP A 83 15.22 1.88 -15.00
CA ASP A 83 14.88 1.99 -16.44
C ASP A 83 14.43 3.40 -16.85
N GLN A 84 13.55 4.04 -16.08
CA GLN A 84 12.87 5.29 -16.48
C GLN A 84 13.52 6.53 -15.87
N PHE A 85 13.81 6.47 -14.56
CA PHE A 85 14.46 7.55 -13.81
C PHE A 85 15.75 7.02 -13.14
N PRO A 86 16.83 6.75 -13.91
CA PRO A 86 18.10 6.29 -13.36
C PRO A 86 18.58 7.16 -12.21
N VAL A 87 18.61 6.59 -11.01
CA VAL A 87 19.04 7.30 -9.80
C VAL A 87 20.52 7.70 -9.90
N LYS A 88 20.81 8.98 -9.65
CA LYS A 88 22.16 9.55 -9.73
C LYS A 88 22.89 9.56 -8.39
N ILE A 89 22.21 9.13 -7.34
CA ILE A 89 22.67 9.09 -5.96
C ILE A 89 22.80 7.64 -5.49
N ALA A 90 23.58 7.43 -4.41
CA ALA A 90 23.53 6.16 -3.69
C ALA A 90 22.14 6.02 -3.04
N MET A 91 21.45 4.93 -3.35
CA MET A 91 20.13 4.61 -2.82
C MET A 91 20.21 3.39 -1.91
N GLY A 92 19.41 3.37 -0.86
CA GLY A 92 19.12 2.19 -0.06
C GLY A 92 17.62 2.09 0.19
N ILE A 93 17.16 0.91 0.59
CA ILE A 93 15.78 0.69 1.02
C ILE A 93 15.78 0.26 2.47
N THR A 94 14.80 0.76 3.20
CA THR A 94 14.59 0.41 4.60
C THR A 94 13.10 0.35 4.90
N GLU A 95 12.76 -0.23 6.05
CA GLU A 95 11.38 -0.28 6.52
C GLU A 95 10.84 1.12 6.76
N VAL A 96 9.52 1.28 6.60
CA VAL A 96 8.83 2.54 6.91
C VAL A 96 9.08 2.91 8.38
N PRO A 97 9.52 4.14 8.68
CA PRO A 97 9.71 4.57 10.06
C PRO A 97 8.37 4.59 10.79
N VAL A 98 8.35 4.01 11.99
CA VAL A 98 7.20 4.02 12.91
C VAL A 98 7.51 4.97 14.07
N PRO A 99 6.67 5.98 14.36
CA PRO A 99 6.86 6.86 15.50
C PRO A 99 7.04 6.09 16.82
N GLU A 100 8.05 6.45 17.59
CA GLU A 100 8.39 5.78 18.86
C GLU A 100 7.21 5.75 19.85
N ALA A 101 6.35 6.77 19.82
CA ALA A 101 5.15 6.87 20.65
C ALA A 101 4.18 5.69 20.51
N ILE A 102 4.24 4.92 19.42
CA ILE A 102 3.42 3.72 19.21
C ILE A 102 3.94 2.53 20.04
N GLY A 103 5.21 2.56 20.46
CA GLY A 103 5.81 1.57 21.37
C GLY A 103 5.98 0.16 20.79
N PHE A 104 5.43 -0.10 19.60
CA PHE A 104 5.49 -1.38 18.91
C PHE A 104 5.80 -1.19 17.42
N LYS A 105 6.55 -2.14 16.85
CA LYS A 105 6.78 -2.23 15.41
C LYS A 105 6.09 -3.48 14.88
N TYR A 106 5.10 -3.29 14.02
CA TYR A 106 4.43 -4.40 13.34
C TYR A 106 5.08 -4.68 11.99
N LYS A 107 4.85 -5.90 11.48
CA LYS A 107 5.28 -6.27 10.15
C LYS A 107 4.64 -5.35 9.11
N SER A 108 5.43 -4.86 8.17
CA SER A 108 4.94 -4.04 7.06
C SER A 108 3.96 -4.84 6.20
N GLU A 109 3.05 -4.14 5.53
CA GLU A 109 2.09 -4.79 4.65
C GLU A 109 2.79 -5.41 3.44
N LEU A 110 2.46 -6.67 3.14
CA LEU A 110 2.70 -7.31 1.86
C LEU A 110 1.40 -7.32 1.09
N VAL A 111 1.36 -6.60 -0.03
CA VAL A 111 0.27 -6.69 -0.98
C VAL A 111 0.58 -7.83 -1.96
N SER A 112 -0.08 -8.97 -1.76
CA SER A 112 -0.02 -10.10 -2.69
C SER A 112 -1.17 -10.00 -3.68
N GLU A 113 -0.97 -9.27 -4.77
CA GLU A 113 -1.96 -9.11 -5.83
C GLU A 113 -1.64 -9.98 -7.05
N GLY A 114 -2.70 -10.41 -7.76
CA GLY A 114 -2.55 -10.91 -9.11
C GLY A 114 -2.18 -9.76 -10.03
N GLU A 115 -1.10 -9.89 -10.81
CA GLU A 115 -0.71 -8.86 -11.79
C GLU A 115 -1.77 -8.64 -12.87
N TRP A 116 -2.57 -9.67 -13.17
CA TRP A 116 -3.50 -9.68 -14.29
C TRP A 116 -4.91 -10.00 -13.80
N TRP A 117 -5.86 -9.17 -14.21
CA TRP A 117 -7.28 -9.32 -13.90
C TRP A 117 -8.05 -9.63 -15.17
N LEU A 118 -8.98 -10.58 -15.08
CA LEU A 118 -9.86 -10.92 -16.20
C LEU A 118 -11.15 -10.11 -16.10
N GLY A 119 -11.44 -9.30 -17.12
CA GLY A 119 -12.67 -8.51 -17.17
C GLY A 119 -13.91 -9.40 -17.33
N SER A 120 -15.01 -9.03 -16.67
CA SER A 120 -16.28 -9.76 -16.76
C SER A 120 -16.91 -9.76 -18.16
N GLY A 121 -16.53 -8.81 -19.01
CA GLY A 121 -17.03 -8.65 -20.39
C GLY A 121 -16.37 -9.53 -21.45
N ILE A 122 -15.53 -10.52 -21.09
CA ILE A 122 -14.88 -11.39 -22.08
C ILE A 122 -15.94 -12.15 -22.90
N PRO A 123 -15.96 -12.01 -24.24
CA PRO A 123 -16.91 -12.72 -25.09
C PRO A 123 -16.79 -14.23 -24.91
N ALA A 124 -17.93 -14.95 -24.86
CA ALA A 124 -17.94 -16.40 -24.65
C ALA A 124 -17.01 -17.15 -25.62
N ALA A 125 -17.01 -16.76 -26.90
CA ALA A 125 -16.16 -17.34 -27.95
C ALA A 125 -14.64 -17.08 -27.78
N LYS A 126 -14.23 -16.25 -26.82
CA LYS A 126 -12.82 -15.92 -26.55
C LYS A 126 -12.34 -16.42 -25.18
N LYS A 127 -13.22 -16.97 -24.34
CA LYS A 127 -12.88 -17.38 -22.97
C LYS A 127 -11.70 -18.35 -22.91
N ASP A 128 -11.69 -19.38 -23.77
CA ASP A 128 -10.61 -20.37 -23.79
C ASP A 128 -9.28 -19.74 -24.23
N ALA A 129 -9.29 -18.92 -25.28
CA ALA A 129 -8.09 -18.24 -25.75
C ALA A 129 -7.52 -17.28 -24.70
N VAL A 130 -8.38 -16.51 -24.02
CA VAL A 130 -7.98 -15.64 -22.92
C VAL A 130 -7.42 -16.45 -21.75
N TRP A 131 -8.02 -17.60 -21.44
CA TRP A 131 -7.54 -18.49 -20.39
C TRP A 131 -6.16 -19.06 -20.69
N GLU A 132 -5.87 -19.46 -21.94
CA GLU A 132 -4.53 -19.90 -22.34
C GLU A 132 -3.48 -18.80 -22.17
N VAL A 133 -3.79 -17.55 -22.56
CA VAL A 133 -2.89 -16.41 -22.33
C VAL A 133 -2.70 -16.14 -20.84
N TYR A 134 -3.78 -16.19 -20.05
CA TYR A 134 -3.71 -16.01 -18.60
C TYR A 134 -2.80 -17.05 -17.93
N LYS A 135 -2.94 -18.34 -18.31
CA LYS A 135 -2.04 -19.40 -17.84
C LYS A 135 -0.60 -19.16 -18.27
N TRP A 136 -0.36 -18.72 -19.50
CA TRP A 136 0.99 -18.42 -19.97
C TRP A 136 1.63 -17.27 -19.17
N LEU A 137 0.91 -16.16 -18.95
CA LEU A 137 1.36 -15.01 -18.17
C LEU A 137 1.74 -15.36 -16.72
N ASN A 138 1.04 -16.35 -16.15
CA ASN A 138 1.25 -16.84 -14.78
C ASN A 138 2.10 -18.13 -14.73
N SER A 139 2.62 -18.59 -15.87
CA SER A 139 3.43 -19.79 -15.90
C SER A 139 4.74 -19.59 -15.15
N ASP A 140 5.21 -20.65 -14.51
CA ASP A 140 6.52 -20.75 -13.87
C ASP A 140 7.65 -20.10 -14.67
N LYS A 141 7.66 -20.30 -16.00
CA LYS A 141 8.64 -19.71 -16.90
C LYS A 141 8.54 -18.18 -16.95
N ILE A 142 7.34 -17.64 -17.16
CA ILE A 142 7.15 -16.19 -17.28
C ILE A 142 7.40 -15.50 -15.94
N VAL A 143 6.94 -16.08 -14.83
CA VAL A 143 7.21 -15.56 -13.48
C VAL A 143 8.71 -15.58 -13.17
N THR A 144 9.42 -16.65 -13.56
CA THR A 144 10.89 -16.73 -13.43
C THR A 144 11.56 -15.59 -14.21
N LEU A 145 11.21 -15.39 -15.48
CA LEU A 145 11.80 -14.32 -16.31
C LEU A 145 11.55 -12.92 -15.74
N LYS A 146 10.34 -12.67 -15.21
CA LYS A 146 10.02 -11.39 -14.55
C LYS A 146 10.83 -11.18 -13.28
N TYR A 147 10.99 -12.23 -12.47
CA TYR A 147 11.82 -12.17 -11.28
C TYR A 147 13.27 -11.87 -11.64
N GLU A 148 13.88 -12.62 -12.55
CA GLU A 148 15.27 -12.42 -12.99
C GLU A 148 15.53 -11.02 -13.55
N ALA A 149 14.51 -10.37 -14.12
CA ALA A 149 14.54 -9.00 -14.61
C ALA A 149 14.21 -7.91 -13.55
N ALA A 150 14.12 -8.29 -12.26
CA ALA A 150 13.73 -7.42 -11.15
C ALA A 150 12.35 -6.74 -11.33
N LYS A 151 11.40 -7.39 -12.01
CA LYS A 151 10.06 -6.84 -12.31
C LYS A 151 8.93 -7.43 -11.46
N ASN A 152 9.16 -8.57 -10.83
CA ASN A 152 8.16 -9.23 -9.98
C ASN A 152 8.85 -10.02 -8.86
N ILE A 153 8.23 -10.08 -7.68
CA ILE A 153 8.64 -10.97 -6.59
C ILE A 153 7.65 -12.15 -6.55
N PRO A 154 8.09 -13.38 -6.90
CA PRO A 154 7.20 -14.53 -6.95
C PRO A 154 6.61 -14.88 -5.58
N VAL A 155 5.30 -15.12 -5.55
CA VAL A 155 4.62 -15.65 -4.35
C VAL A 155 5.09 -17.07 -4.03
N ASN A 156 5.42 -17.88 -5.06
CA ASN A 156 5.96 -19.23 -4.87
C ASN A 156 7.48 -19.16 -4.61
N PRO A 157 7.95 -19.47 -3.38
CA PRO A 157 9.37 -19.35 -3.02
C PRO A 157 10.26 -20.32 -3.82
N THR A 158 9.70 -21.41 -4.36
CA THR A 158 10.43 -22.36 -5.20
C THR A 158 10.91 -21.72 -6.51
N ILE A 159 10.16 -20.75 -7.04
CA ILE A 159 10.56 -20.01 -8.24
C ILE A 159 11.78 -19.13 -7.94
N ALA A 160 11.72 -18.35 -6.85
CA ALA A 160 12.83 -17.50 -6.43
C ALA A 160 14.09 -18.31 -6.06
N ALA A 161 13.93 -19.52 -5.50
CA ALA A 161 15.05 -20.39 -5.12
C ALA A 161 15.83 -20.98 -6.32
N ARG A 162 15.17 -21.19 -7.47
CA ARG A 162 15.78 -21.78 -8.67
C ARG A 162 16.19 -20.76 -9.74
N ALA A 163 15.67 -19.54 -9.66
CA ALA A 163 15.93 -18.48 -10.61
C ALA A 163 17.27 -17.81 -10.37
N ASN A 164 17.81 -17.14 -11.38
CA ASN A 164 18.93 -16.22 -11.18
C ASN A 164 18.49 -15.06 -10.29
N LYS A 165 19.29 -14.74 -9.27
CA LYS A 165 19.00 -13.60 -8.41
C LYS A 165 19.29 -12.31 -9.18
N PRO A 166 18.34 -11.35 -9.23
CA PRO A 166 18.60 -10.07 -9.87
C PRO A 166 19.68 -9.31 -9.12
N ASP A 167 20.63 -8.74 -9.87
CA ASP A 167 21.63 -7.81 -9.36
C ASP A 167 21.24 -6.39 -9.76
N VAL A 168 20.13 -5.93 -9.17
CA VAL A 168 19.55 -4.61 -9.41
C VAL A 168 19.43 -3.90 -8.07
N MET A 169 19.95 -2.68 -7.99
CA MET A 169 19.98 -1.91 -6.75
C MET A 169 18.58 -1.80 -6.14
N GLY A 170 18.47 -2.23 -4.89
CA GLY A 170 17.24 -2.18 -4.11
C GLY A 170 16.31 -3.39 -4.26
N PHE A 171 16.53 -4.27 -5.25
CA PHE A 171 15.66 -5.43 -5.43
C PHE A 171 15.79 -6.45 -4.28
N ALA A 172 17.01 -6.63 -3.76
CA ALA A 172 17.28 -7.60 -2.70
C ALA A 172 16.47 -7.27 -1.43
N GLU A 173 16.44 -5.99 -1.06
CA GLU A 173 15.72 -5.46 0.10
C GLU A 173 14.20 -5.66 -0.04
N PHE A 174 13.61 -5.34 -1.20
CA PHE A 174 12.18 -5.59 -1.42
C PHE A 174 11.83 -7.08 -1.51
N SER A 175 12.76 -7.92 -1.99
CA SER A 175 12.55 -9.37 -2.07
C SER A 175 12.63 -10.08 -0.72
N ASP A 176 13.23 -9.45 0.29
CA ASP A 176 13.28 -9.96 1.67
C ASP A 176 12.00 -9.62 2.43
N VAL A 177 10.96 -10.43 2.22
CA VAL A 177 9.63 -10.23 2.82
C VAL A 177 9.48 -10.79 4.24
N LYS A 178 10.59 -11.14 4.93
CA LYS A 178 10.54 -11.78 6.26
C LYS A 178 9.79 -10.93 7.31
N ASN A 179 9.89 -9.61 7.17
CA ASN A 179 9.28 -8.61 8.04
C ASN A 179 7.96 -8.07 7.48
N ASN A 180 7.43 -8.69 6.42
CA ASN A 180 6.14 -8.34 5.87
C ASN A 180 5.07 -9.38 6.21
N THR A 181 3.81 -8.97 6.16
CA THR A 181 2.65 -9.86 6.31
C THR A 181 1.47 -9.39 5.49
N VAL A 182 0.60 -10.33 5.10
CA VAL A 182 -0.64 -10.00 4.42
C VAL A 182 -1.68 -9.62 5.48
N TYR A 183 -2.14 -8.38 5.45
CA TYR A 183 -3.21 -7.91 6.32
C TYR A 183 -4.58 -8.40 5.81
N PRO A 184 -5.55 -8.66 6.70
CA PRO A 184 -6.89 -9.06 6.26
C PRO A 184 -7.55 -7.97 5.41
N VAL A 185 -8.44 -8.40 4.51
CA VAL A 185 -9.16 -7.50 3.61
C VAL A 185 -10.07 -6.58 4.41
N VAL A 186 -10.16 -5.31 4.00
CA VAL A 186 -11.08 -4.31 4.55
C VAL A 186 -12.37 -4.30 3.71
N PRO A 187 -13.57 -4.17 4.32
CA PRO A 187 -14.80 -4.09 3.54
C PRO A 187 -14.79 -2.93 2.54
N SER A 188 -15.21 -3.17 1.30
CA SER A 188 -15.37 -2.12 0.30
C SER A 188 -16.73 -1.47 0.45
N VAL A 189 -16.79 -0.19 0.82
CA VAL A 189 -18.03 0.55 1.05
C VAL A 189 -18.12 1.80 0.19
N SER A 190 -19.33 2.14 -0.26
CA SER A 190 -19.60 3.36 -1.01
C SER A 190 -19.84 4.54 -0.06
N VAL A 191 -18.83 5.40 0.05
CA VAL A 191 -18.87 6.59 0.92
C VAL A 191 -19.45 7.78 0.18
N GLU A 192 -20.34 8.51 0.86
CA GLU A 192 -20.87 9.78 0.37
C GLU A 192 -19.98 10.93 0.86
N GLY A 193 -19.59 11.82 -0.05
CA GLY A 193 -18.75 12.98 0.27
C GLY A 193 -17.25 12.70 0.14
N ASP A 194 -16.45 13.44 0.91
CA ASP A 194 -14.99 13.27 0.92
C ASP A 194 -14.60 11.91 1.53
N THR A 195 -13.74 11.18 0.82
CA THR A 195 -13.10 9.97 1.32
C THR A 195 -12.10 10.29 2.44
N TYR A 196 -11.69 9.28 3.21
CA TYR A 196 -10.77 9.51 4.33
C TYR A 196 -9.45 10.14 3.86
N ASP A 197 -8.89 9.74 2.72
CA ASP A 197 -7.65 10.30 2.18
C ASP A 197 -7.76 11.81 1.91
N ILE A 198 -8.92 12.26 1.39
CA ILE A 198 -9.19 13.69 1.19
C ILE A 198 -9.32 14.40 2.54
N LEU A 199 -10.03 13.81 3.51
CA LEU A 199 -10.22 14.39 4.84
C LEU A 199 -8.88 14.56 5.59
N PHE A 200 -8.05 13.52 5.58
CA PHE A 200 -6.72 13.56 6.19
C PHE A 200 -5.79 14.53 5.46
N TYR A 201 -5.85 14.63 4.12
CA TYR A 201 -5.10 15.64 3.37
C TYR A 201 -5.51 17.08 3.74
N ARG A 202 -6.80 17.35 3.91
CA ARG A 202 -7.29 18.68 4.30
C ARG A 202 -6.91 19.03 5.74
N ALA A 203 -6.98 18.06 6.67
CA ALA A 203 -6.53 18.24 8.05
C ALA A 203 -5.01 18.46 8.13
N VAL A 204 -4.26 17.55 7.48
CA VAL A 204 -3.00 17.78 6.75
C VAL A 204 -2.63 19.25 6.62
N SER A 205 -3.32 19.83 5.63
CA SER A 205 -3.21 21.19 5.10
C SER A 205 -3.71 22.30 6.05
N GLY A 206 -4.15 21.96 7.25
CA GLY A 206 -4.58 22.93 8.26
C GLY A 206 -6.00 23.47 8.09
N GLN A 207 -6.83 22.86 7.22
CA GLN A 207 -8.23 23.30 7.05
C GLN A 207 -9.10 22.96 8.28
N PHE A 208 -8.75 21.90 9.00
CA PHE A 208 -9.35 21.48 10.28
C PHE A 208 -8.37 20.54 11.02
N SER A 209 -8.73 20.08 12.22
CA SER A 209 -7.86 19.22 13.03
C SER A 209 -7.81 17.78 12.50
N ILE A 210 -6.72 17.05 12.82
CA ILE A 210 -6.62 15.61 12.51
C ILE A 210 -7.70 14.81 13.26
N ASP A 211 -8.05 15.21 14.49
CA ASP A 211 -9.16 14.60 15.23
C ASP A 211 -10.50 14.75 14.51
N GLU A 212 -10.72 15.89 13.87
CA GLU A 212 -11.93 16.12 13.07
C GLU A 212 -11.92 15.25 11.79
N ALA A 213 -10.76 15.01 11.17
CA ALA A 213 -10.65 14.04 10.07
C ALA A 213 -11.03 12.63 10.53
N VAL A 214 -10.46 12.16 11.64
CA VAL A 214 -10.77 10.85 12.23
C VAL A 214 -12.27 10.71 12.50
N ARG A 215 -12.87 11.71 13.15
CA ARG A 215 -14.31 11.70 13.47
C ARG A 215 -15.17 11.60 12.21
N ARG A 216 -14.92 12.45 11.22
CA ARG A 216 -15.68 12.47 9.95
C ARG A 216 -15.52 11.16 9.17
N SER A 217 -14.30 10.62 9.10
CA SER A 217 -14.04 9.34 8.44
C SER A 217 -14.75 8.19 9.16
N ASN A 218 -14.67 8.12 10.49
CA ASN A 218 -15.38 7.11 11.27
C ASN A 218 -16.90 7.19 11.04
N GLU A 219 -17.50 8.39 11.05
CA GLU A 219 -18.93 8.57 10.81
C GLU A 219 -19.33 8.13 9.41
N ALA A 220 -18.64 8.63 8.38
CA ALA A 220 -19.02 8.39 6.98
C ALA A 220 -18.86 6.91 6.58
N TYR A 221 -17.74 6.28 6.96
CA TYR A 221 -17.47 4.89 6.58
C TYR A 221 -18.30 3.89 7.39
N ASN A 222 -18.53 4.12 8.69
CA ASN A 222 -19.41 3.22 9.45
C ASN A 222 -20.87 3.37 9.04
N ALA A 223 -21.33 4.57 8.64
CA ALA A 223 -22.65 4.73 8.04
C ALA A 223 -22.76 3.98 6.70
N ALA A 224 -21.72 4.06 5.86
CA ALA A 224 -21.67 3.31 4.59
C ALA A 224 -21.63 1.79 4.82
N LEU A 225 -20.84 1.32 5.79
CA LEU A 225 -20.79 -0.08 6.19
C LEU A 225 -22.16 -0.58 6.66
N GLN A 226 -22.84 0.20 7.51
CA GLN A 226 -24.15 -0.17 8.00
C GLN A 226 -25.19 -0.27 6.87
N ARG A 227 -25.15 0.63 5.88
CA ARG A 227 -26.00 0.53 4.68
C ARG A 227 -25.69 -0.74 3.89
N ALA A 228 -24.42 -1.00 3.59
CA ALA A 228 -24.01 -2.19 2.83
C ALA A 228 -24.41 -3.51 3.55
N ILE A 229 -24.35 -3.54 4.88
CA ILE A 229 -24.85 -4.68 5.68
C ILE A 229 -26.38 -4.80 5.55
N THR A 230 -27.11 -3.69 5.69
CA THR A 230 -28.58 -3.68 5.57
C THR A 230 -29.04 -4.11 4.17
N ASP A 231 -28.33 -3.67 3.14
CA ASP A 231 -28.60 -3.98 1.73
C ASP A 231 -28.08 -5.38 1.33
N LYS A 232 -27.42 -6.09 2.25
CA LYS A 232 -26.83 -7.42 2.07
C LYS A 232 -25.75 -7.48 0.99
N GLU A 233 -25.10 -6.36 0.73
CA GLU A 233 -23.89 -6.30 -0.10
C GLU A 233 -22.67 -6.84 0.66
N ILE A 234 -22.69 -6.75 2.00
CA ILE A 234 -21.62 -7.17 2.90
C ILE A 234 -22.19 -8.05 4.01
N ASP A 235 -21.63 -9.24 4.20
CA ASP A 235 -21.75 -9.97 5.47
C ASP A 235 -20.57 -9.57 6.36
N ILE A 236 -20.85 -8.88 7.48
CA ILE A 236 -19.82 -8.40 8.40
C ILE A 236 -18.98 -9.55 9.01
N ASN A 237 -19.54 -10.76 9.06
CA ASN A 237 -18.81 -11.92 9.60
C ASN A 237 -17.64 -12.35 8.71
N ASP A 238 -17.66 -12.00 7.41
CA ASP A 238 -16.54 -12.27 6.49
C ASP A 238 -15.29 -11.44 6.83
N PHE A 239 -15.46 -10.36 7.62
CA PHE A 239 -14.41 -9.41 7.95
C PHE A 239 -14.02 -9.41 9.43
N LYS A 240 -14.82 -10.06 10.29
CA LYS A 240 -14.56 -10.11 11.73
C LYS A 240 -13.58 -11.22 12.09
N ILE A 241 -12.57 -10.87 12.86
CA ILE A 241 -11.53 -11.77 13.37
C ILE A 241 -11.42 -11.51 14.88
N PRO A 242 -12.16 -12.26 15.73
CA PRO A 242 -12.26 -12.00 17.17
C PRO A 242 -10.92 -11.99 17.92
N ASP A 243 -10.01 -12.85 17.49
CA ASP A 243 -8.67 -13.00 18.06
C ASP A 243 -7.60 -12.32 17.19
N TYR A 244 -7.99 -11.28 16.43
CA TYR A 244 -7.05 -10.56 15.59
C TYR A 244 -5.90 -10.00 16.41
N SER A 245 -4.69 -10.40 16.04
CA SER A 245 -3.44 -9.90 16.59
C SER A 245 -2.47 -9.70 15.43
N PRO A 246 -2.04 -8.48 15.15
CA PRO A 246 -1.04 -8.23 14.11
C PRO A 246 0.33 -8.84 14.45
N ALA A 247 1.05 -9.24 13.42
CA ALA A 247 2.39 -9.78 13.58
C ALA A 247 3.38 -8.67 13.97
N LEU A 248 4.13 -8.87 15.04
CA LEU A 248 5.25 -7.99 15.41
C LEU A 248 6.46 -8.25 14.48
N ALA A 249 7.20 -7.20 14.16
CA ALA A 249 8.55 -7.32 13.60
C ALA A 249 9.49 -7.85 14.71
N LYS A 250 10.29 -8.87 14.41
CA LYS A 250 11.28 -9.45 15.34
C LYS A 250 12.68 -8.97 14.99
#